data_AF-A0AAN4VQ67-F1
#
_entry.id   AF-A0AAN4VQ67-F1
#
_cell.length_a   1.000
_cell.length_b   1.000
_cell.length_c   1.000
_cell.angle_alpha   90.00
_cell.angle_beta   90.00
_cell.angle_gamma   90.00
#
_symmetry.space_group_name_H-M   'P 1'
#
loop_
_entity.id
_entity.type
_entity.pdbx_description
1 polymer ?
#
loop_
_entity_poly.entity_id
_entity_poly.type
_entity_poly.pdbx_seq_one_letter_code
_entity_poly.pdbx_strand_id
1 'polypeptide(L)'
;MERIETINLKTETDALEAGHGITLYTFDEYGRLMHYAHIVASTPKEREDGYADYFLTIFKGGDDMRRFNPDDGNDYPNFESIIESIKTIWSNTPIWWERDGSVPGVDAGITYDELRGADMLANARKRLENEMRPRGIEPDGEQAVKDAETVRQAGLNAITPSFFELFEDYITEEDSQLAADGVELEARTAWMHEMYRAMLNTLKE
;
A
#
# COMPACT_ATOMS: atom_id res chain seq x y z
N MET A 1 6.68 4.31 -11.17
CA MET A 1 7.33 5.62 -10.99
C MET A 1 6.71 6.60 -11.96
N GLU A 2 6.00 7.58 -11.43
CA GLU A 2 5.30 8.63 -12.16
C GLU A 2 6.08 9.95 -12.09
N ARG A 3 5.60 10.96 -12.81
CA ARG A 3 6.09 12.33 -12.62
C ARG A 3 5.06 13.14 -11.85
N ILE A 4 5.53 14.09 -11.06
CA ILE A 4 4.63 14.93 -10.28
C ILE A 4 3.64 15.73 -11.15
N GLU A 5 3.96 15.98 -12.43
CA GLU A 5 3.05 16.63 -13.36
C GLU A 5 1.85 15.77 -13.80
N THR A 6 1.87 14.45 -13.55
CA THR A 6 0.76 13.55 -13.92
C THR A 6 -0.31 13.46 -12.85
N ILE A 7 -0.09 14.03 -11.66
CA ILE A 7 -1.08 14.07 -10.59
C ILE A 7 -2.27 14.94 -11.02
N ASN A 8 -3.48 14.39 -10.93
CA ASN A 8 -4.70 15.12 -11.24
C ASN A 8 -5.07 16.05 -10.08
N LEU A 9 -4.66 17.33 -10.19
CA LEU A 9 -4.89 18.33 -9.16
C LEU A 9 -6.33 18.40 -8.67
N LYS A 10 -7.31 18.30 -9.57
CA LYS A 10 -8.73 18.39 -9.19
C LYS A 10 -9.16 17.19 -8.35
N THR A 11 -8.92 15.98 -8.86
CA THR A 11 -9.32 14.74 -8.17
C THR A 11 -8.65 14.63 -6.80
N GLU A 12 -7.38 15.00 -6.72
CA GLU A 12 -6.61 14.92 -5.48
C GLU A 12 -7.00 16.02 -4.49
N THR A 13 -7.35 17.22 -4.96
CA THR A 13 -7.92 18.26 -4.09
C THR A 13 -9.24 17.80 -3.47
N ASP A 14 -10.14 17.23 -4.28
CA ASP A 14 -11.43 16.71 -3.79
C ASP A 14 -11.22 15.60 -2.74
N ALA A 15 -10.20 14.75 -2.91
CA ALA A 15 -9.86 13.71 -1.94
C ALA A 15 -9.28 14.28 -0.64
N LEU A 16 -8.39 15.28 -0.72
CA LEU A 16 -7.83 15.97 0.44
C LEU A 16 -8.94 16.63 1.27
N GLU A 17 -9.87 17.35 0.62
CA GLU A 17 -11.03 17.97 1.28
C GLU A 17 -12.00 16.96 1.92
N ALA A 18 -12.03 15.73 1.41
CA ALA A 18 -12.77 14.62 2.01
C ALA A 18 -12.05 13.98 3.22
N GLY A 19 -10.87 14.47 3.59
CA GLY A 19 -10.09 14.02 4.74
C GLY A 19 -9.06 12.93 4.43
N HIS A 20 -8.79 12.65 3.15
CA HIS A 20 -7.68 11.79 2.76
C HIS A 20 -6.35 12.52 2.83
N GLY A 21 -5.26 11.77 3.01
CA GLY A 21 -3.90 12.26 2.86
C GLY A 21 -3.29 11.84 1.52
N ILE A 22 -2.25 12.54 1.08
CA ILE A 22 -1.43 12.14 -0.06
C ILE A 22 0.01 11.96 0.41
N THR A 23 0.59 10.80 0.13
CA THR A 23 1.99 10.53 0.42
C THR A 23 2.76 10.38 -0.89
N LEU A 24 3.88 11.09 -0.99
CA LEU A 24 4.76 11.12 -2.15
C LEU A 24 6.14 10.61 -1.74
N TYR A 25 6.77 9.80 -2.57
CA TYR A 25 8.07 9.18 -2.33
C TYR A 25 9.01 9.48 -3.48
N THR A 26 10.30 9.63 -3.19
CA THR A 26 11.34 9.75 -4.20
C THR A 26 12.54 8.88 -3.88
N PHE A 27 13.17 8.32 -4.92
CA PHE A 27 14.17 7.25 -4.80
C PHE A 27 15.47 7.61 -5.53
N ASP A 28 16.59 7.04 -5.06
CA ASP A 28 17.88 7.12 -5.75
C ASP A 28 17.97 6.16 -6.96
N GLU A 29 19.11 6.19 -7.65
CA GLU A 29 19.38 5.33 -8.81
C GLU A 29 19.39 3.82 -8.49
N TYR A 30 19.51 3.45 -7.21
CA TYR A 30 19.48 2.07 -6.71
C TYR A 30 18.11 1.69 -6.14
N GLY A 31 17.09 2.56 -6.28
CA GLY A 31 15.74 2.30 -5.80
C GLY A 31 15.58 2.44 -4.28
N ARG A 32 16.49 3.12 -3.58
CA ARG A 32 16.39 3.40 -2.15
C ARG A 32 15.62 4.67 -1.90
N LEU A 33 14.73 4.67 -0.92
CA LEU A 33 13.96 5.85 -0.55
C LEU A 33 14.91 6.98 -0.10
N MET A 34 14.83 8.12 -0.78
CA MET A 34 15.61 9.32 -0.48
C MET A 34 14.83 10.26 0.43
N HIS A 35 13.63 10.66 0.00
CA HIS A 35 12.73 11.53 0.75
C HIS A 35 11.29 11.05 0.58
N TYR A 36 10.43 11.41 1.52
CA TYR A 36 8.99 11.35 1.30
C TYR A 36 8.32 12.63 1.79
N ALA A 37 7.14 12.91 1.29
CA ALA A 37 6.33 14.06 1.67
C ALA A 37 4.92 13.60 1.97
N HIS A 38 4.30 14.19 2.98
CA HIS A 38 2.92 13.94 3.35
C HIS A 38 2.12 15.23 3.28
N ILE A 39 0.97 15.16 2.62
CA ILE A 39 0.09 16.29 2.34
C ILE A 39 -1.28 15.99 2.94
N VAL A 40 -1.78 16.92 3.74
CA VAL A 40 -3.12 16.85 4.33
C VAL A 40 -3.82 18.21 4.20
N ALA A 41 -5.12 18.18 4.01
CA ALA A 41 -5.95 19.38 4.15
C ALA A 41 -6.18 19.68 5.63
N SER A 42 -6.24 20.97 5.97
CA SER A 42 -6.69 21.37 7.30
C SER A 42 -8.16 21.04 7.52
N THR A 43 -8.47 20.66 8.74
CA THR A 43 -9.85 20.44 9.18
C THR A 43 -10.62 21.76 9.22
N PRO A 44 -11.97 21.73 9.15
CA PRO A 44 -12.78 22.94 9.27
C PRO A 44 -12.47 23.76 10.52
N LYS A 45 -12.17 23.07 11.63
CA LYS A 45 -11.81 23.71 12.90
C LYS A 45 -10.43 24.40 12.84
N GLU A 46 -9.44 23.79 12.22
CA GLU A 46 -8.13 24.41 12.03
C GLU A 46 -8.24 25.66 11.12
N ARG A 47 -9.08 25.64 10.09
CA ARG A 47 -9.34 26.83 9.27
C ARG A 47 -10.02 27.95 10.05
N GLU A 48 -10.99 27.62 10.92
CA GLU A 48 -11.61 28.59 11.83
C GLU A 48 -10.62 29.20 12.83
N ASP A 49 -9.65 28.40 13.27
CA ASP A 49 -8.55 28.82 14.15
C ASP A 49 -7.44 29.60 13.40
N GLY A 50 -7.58 29.79 12.08
CA GLY A 50 -6.70 30.62 11.26
C GLY A 50 -5.49 29.89 10.66
N TYR A 51 -5.47 28.56 10.68
CA TYR A 51 -4.44 27.76 10.01
C TYR A 51 -4.64 27.76 8.48
N ALA A 52 -3.57 27.46 7.74
CA ALA A 52 -3.60 27.37 6.28
C ALA A 52 -4.47 26.21 5.78
N ASP A 53 -4.88 26.27 4.51
CA ASP A 53 -5.82 25.29 3.91
C ASP A 53 -5.19 23.90 3.74
N TYR A 54 -3.88 23.83 3.55
CA TYR A 54 -3.13 22.59 3.35
C TYR A 54 -1.76 22.63 4.04
N PHE A 55 -1.36 21.48 4.57
CA PHE A 55 -0.07 21.26 5.20
C PHE A 55 0.78 20.30 4.38
N LEU A 56 2.03 20.66 4.12
CA LEU A 56 3.03 19.80 3.48
C LEU A 56 4.14 19.52 4.47
N THR A 57 4.28 18.27 4.92
CA THR A 57 5.43 17.84 5.71
C THR A 57 6.42 17.08 4.84
N ILE A 58 7.69 17.49 4.84
CA ILE A 58 8.74 16.82 4.07
C ILE A 58 9.70 16.13 5.03
N PHE A 59 9.91 14.86 4.76
CA PHE A 59 10.81 13.99 5.50
C PHE A 59 12.05 13.77 4.64
N LYS A 60 13.10 14.50 4.96
CA LYS A 60 14.40 14.36 4.28
C LYS A 60 15.19 13.22 4.93
N GLY A 61 15.54 12.21 4.15
CA GLY A 61 16.54 11.22 4.54
C GLY A 61 17.91 11.87 4.69
N GLY A 62 18.62 11.50 5.76
CA GLY A 62 20.03 11.81 5.95
C GLY A 62 20.90 10.56 5.79
N ASP A 63 22.23 10.74 5.89
CA ASP A 63 23.22 9.64 5.85
C ASP A 63 22.94 8.53 6.88
N ASP A 64 22.18 8.83 7.94
CA ASP A 64 21.62 7.88 8.90
C ASP A 64 20.10 7.78 8.72
N MET A 65 19.68 6.78 7.96
CA MET A 65 18.28 6.49 7.58
C MET A 65 17.35 6.10 8.76
N ARG A 66 17.82 6.23 10.00
CA ARG A 66 17.08 5.97 11.24
C ARG A 66 16.31 7.19 11.77
N ARG A 67 16.48 8.36 11.16
CA ARG A 67 15.79 9.60 11.55
C ARG A 67 15.46 10.42 10.33
N PHE A 68 14.31 10.15 9.72
CA PHE A 68 13.61 11.19 8.98
C PHE A 68 13.17 12.24 9.99
N ASN A 69 13.95 13.31 10.12
CA ASN A 69 13.48 14.47 10.84
C ASN A 69 12.47 15.17 9.94
N PRO A 70 11.23 15.42 10.40
CA PRO A 70 10.34 16.30 9.67
C PRO A 70 11.04 17.67 9.58
N ASP A 71 11.23 18.17 8.36
CA ASP A 71 11.28 19.63 8.22
C ASP A 71 9.84 20.10 8.44
N ASP A 72 9.66 21.02 9.40
CA ASP A 72 8.35 21.52 9.82
C ASP A 72 7.45 21.79 8.59
N GLY A 73 6.21 21.33 8.71
CA GLY A 73 5.26 21.37 7.62
C GLY A 73 5.07 22.80 7.14
N ASN A 74 5.40 23.06 5.88
CA ASN A 74 5.13 24.37 5.30
C ASN A 74 3.63 24.48 5.04
N ASP A 75 3.10 25.66 5.35
CA ASP A 75 1.70 26.02 5.16
C ASP A 75 1.46 26.54 3.75
N TYR A 76 0.42 26.03 3.09
CA TYR A 76 0.07 26.44 1.73
C TYR A 76 -1.41 26.81 1.58
N PRO A 77 -1.71 27.81 0.74
CA PRO A 77 -3.08 28.23 0.49
C PRO A 77 -3.85 27.30 -0.46
N ASN A 78 -3.18 26.43 -1.20
CA ASN A 78 -3.81 25.48 -2.10
C ASN A 78 -2.86 24.33 -2.48
N PHE A 79 -3.45 23.22 -2.93
CA PHE A 79 -2.71 22.03 -3.38
C PHE A 79 -1.77 22.32 -4.57
N GLU A 80 -2.13 23.22 -5.49
CA GLU A 80 -1.27 23.59 -6.61
C GLU A 80 0.06 24.21 -6.14
N SER A 81 0.02 25.07 -5.12
CA SER A 81 1.21 25.69 -4.51
C SER A 81 2.10 24.66 -3.82
N ILE A 82 1.50 23.62 -3.21
CA ILE A 82 2.23 22.48 -2.66
C ILE A 82 2.98 21.75 -3.77
N ILE A 83 2.30 21.40 -4.85
CA ILE A 83 2.90 20.68 -5.97
C ILE A 83 4.04 21.50 -6.61
N GLU A 84 3.89 22.81 -6.79
CA GLU A 84 4.97 23.68 -7.27
C GLU A 84 6.18 23.72 -6.30
N SER A 85 5.91 23.72 -4.99
CA SER A 85 6.98 23.63 -4.00
C SER A 85 7.72 22.29 -4.10
N ILE A 86 7.00 21.17 -4.24
CA ILE A 86 7.62 19.85 -4.35
C ILE A 86 8.39 19.72 -5.66
N LYS A 87 7.90 20.27 -6.78
CA LYS A 87 8.66 20.36 -8.04
C LYS A 87 9.98 21.10 -7.86
N THR A 88 9.99 22.15 -7.04
CA THR A 88 11.21 22.91 -6.76
C THR A 88 12.19 22.08 -5.92
N ILE A 89 11.68 21.34 -4.92
CA ILE A 89 12.49 20.57 -3.98
C ILE A 89 13.01 19.26 -4.60
N TRP A 90 12.19 18.58 -5.42
CA TRP A 90 12.50 17.32 -6.10
C TRP A 90 12.56 17.52 -7.62
N SER A 91 13.27 18.56 -8.05
CA SER A 91 13.38 18.94 -9.46
C SER A 91 13.82 17.77 -10.34
N ASN A 92 13.00 17.44 -11.34
CA ASN A 92 13.20 16.33 -12.29
C ASN A 92 13.36 14.94 -11.66
N THR A 93 12.90 14.74 -10.42
CA THR A 93 13.03 13.43 -9.77
C THR A 93 11.75 12.62 -9.99
N PRO A 94 11.85 11.35 -10.44
CA PRO A 94 10.68 10.48 -10.50
C PRO A 94 10.12 10.25 -9.09
N ILE A 95 8.80 10.17 -9.03
CA ILE A 95 8.08 9.97 -7.78
C ILE A 95 7.26 8.68 -7.82
N TRP A 96 6.93 8.17 -6.66
CA TRP A 96 5.81 7.26 -6.46
C TRP A 96 4.85 7.91 -5.48
N TRP A 97 3.55 7.66 -5.61
CA TRP A 97 2.57 8.27 -4.74
C TRP A 97 1.35 7.40 -4.54
N GLU A 98 0.66 7.65 -3.43
CA GLU A 98 -0.53 6.92 -3.01
C GLU A 98 -1.42 7.82 -2.14
N ARG A 99 -2.71 7.51 -2.14
CA ARG A 99 -3.67 8.10 -1.19
C ARG A 99 -3.64 7.33 0.11
N ASP A 100 -3.69 8.06 1.22
CA ASP A 100 -3.60 7.54 2.58
C ASP A 100 -2.39 6.61 2.78
N GLY A 101 -1.29 6.97 2.11
CA GLY A 101 -0.09 6.18 2.11
C GLY A 101 0.50 5.96 3.48
N SER A 102 0.99 4.75 3.72
CA SER A 102 1.61 4.42 5.00
C SER A 102 2.91 5.20 5.16
N VAL A 103 3.03 5.98 6.25
CA VAL A 103 4.32 6.56 6.63
C VAL A 103 5.27 5.40 6.93
N PRO A 104 6.36 5.22 6.16
CA PRO A 104 7.20 4.06 6.32
C PRO A 104 7.79 4.01 7.73
N GLY A 105 7.68 2.85 8.40
CA GLY A 105 8.36 2.60 9.67
C GLY A 105 9.86 2.78 9.48
N VAL A 106 10.51 3.48 10.40
CA VAL A 106 11.86 4.02 10.27
C VAL A 106 12.94 2.93 10.45
N ASP A 107 12.99 1.96 9.53
CA ASP A 107 14.09 1.00 9.46
C ASP A 107 14.92 1.23 8.18
N ALA A 108 16.23 1.10 8.32
CA ALA A 108 17.22 1.63 7.39
C ALA A 108 17.06 1.10 5.95
N GLY A 109 16.99 2.02 4.98
CA GLY A 109 17.21 1.71 3.58
C GLY A 109 16.09 0.94 2.89
N ILE A 110 14.84 1.29 3.19
CA ILE A 110 13.67 0.74 2.50
C ILE A 110 13.79 1.03 1.00
N THR A 111 13.87 -0.05 0.25
CA THR A 111 13.81 -0.04 -1.21
C THR A 111 12.37 0.13 -1.68
N TYR A 112 12.20 0.58 -2.92
CA TYR A 112 10.89 0.67 -3.55
C TYR A 112 10.13 -0.67 -3.50
N ASP A 113 10.83 -1.81 -3.62
CA ASP A 113 10.21 -3.14 -3.54
C ASP A 113 9.74 -3.48 -2.12
N GLU A 114 10.43 -3.01 -1.08
CA GLU A 114 10.00 -3.17 0.32
C GLU A 114 8.82 -2.27 0.67
N LEU A 115 8.76 -1.04 0.13
CA LEU A 115 7.58 -0.17 0.26
C LEU A 115 6.37 -0.74 -0.48
N ARG A 116 6.56 -1.19 -1.73
CA ARG A 116 5.52 -1.87 -2.50
C ARG A 116 5.05 -3.13 -1.76
N GLY A 117 5.98 -3.91 -1.22
CA GLY A 117 5.66 -5.09 -0.40
C GLY A 117 4.85 -4.74 0.84
N ALA A 118 5.19 -3.65 1.54
CA ALA A 118 4.45 -3.18 2.70
C ALA A 118 3.02 -2.70 2.34
N ASP A 119 2.86 -1.94 1.25
CA ASP A 119 1.56 -1.51 0.74
C ASP A 119 0.71 -2.70 0.29
N MET A 120 1.30 -3.65 -0.45
CA MET A 120 0.63 -4.90 -0.83
C MET A 120 0.15 -5.68 0.40
N LEU A 121 0.97 -5.79 1.44
CA LEU A 121 0.60 -6.46 2.70
C LEU A 121 -0.48 -5.69 3.47
N ALA A 122 -0.41 -4.35 3.51
CA ALA A 122 -1.43 -3.51 4.14
C ALA A 122 -2.78 -3.62 3.41
N ASN A 123 -2.77 -3.60 2.09
CA ASN A 123 -3.95 -3.78 1.25
C ASN A 123 -4.53 -5.20 1.36
N ALA A 124 -3.67 -6.23 1.36
CA ALA A 124 -4.08 -7.61 1.58
C ALA A 124 -4.73 -7.78 2.96
N ARG A 125 -4.15 -7.19 4.02
CA ARG A 125 -4.72 -7.18 5.37
C ARG A 125 -6.08 -6.48 5.39
N LYS A 126 -6.19 -5.27 4.84
CA LYS A 126 -7.44 -4.50 4.80
C LYS A 126 -8.54 -5.26 4.06
N ARG A 127 -8.18 -5.93 2.95
CA ARG A 127 -9.11 -6.78 2.20
C ARG A 127 -9.55 -7.98 3.03
N LEU A 128 -8.63 -8.67 3.70
CA LEU A 128 -8.93 -9.79 4.57
C LEU A 128 -9.86 -9.37 5.72
N GLU A 129 -9.57 -8.26 6.41
CA GLU A 129 -10.42 -7.73 7.47
C GLU A 129 -11.83 -7.36 6.97
N ASN A 130 -11.93 -6.78 5.77
CA ASN A 130 -13.22 -6.48 5.14
C ASN A 130 -14.02 -7.75 4.79
N GLU A 131 -13.32 -8.82 4.43
CA GLU A 131 -13.89 -10.13 4.13
C GLU A 131 -14.28 -10.92 5.39
N MET A 132 -13.57 -10.72 6.50
CA MET A 132 -13.88 -11.31 7.82
C MET A 132 -15.14 -10.69 8.43
N ARG A 133 -15.32 -9.38 8.26
CA ARG A 133 -16.44 -8.61 8.84
C ARG A 133 -17.83 -9.19 8.53
N PRO A 134 -18.24 -9.44 7.28
CA PRO A 134 -19.57 -10.01 6.99
C PRO A 134 -19.72 -11.47 7.45
N ARG A 135 -18.60 -12.17 7.69
CA ARG A 135 -18.58 -13.54 8.22
C ARG A 135 -18.64 -13.58 9.75
N GLY A 136 -18.64 -12.42 10.41
CA GLY A 136 -18.64 -12.34 11.87
C GLY A 136 -17.36 -12.92 12.48
N ILE A 137 -16.23 -12.81 11.79
CA ILE A 137 -14.93 -13.30 12.29
C ILE A 137 -14.21 -12.10 12.91
N GLU A 138 -14.08 -12.12 14.24
CA GLU A 138 -13.28 -11.14 14.96
C GLU A 138 -11.79 -11.47 14.84
N PRO A 139 -10.92 -10.51 14.47
CA PRO A 139 -9.48 -10.75 14.37
C PRO A 139 -8.85 -11.06 15.74
N ASP A 140 -9.40 -10.45 16.80
CA ASP A 140 -8.98 -10.61 18.19
C ASP A 140 -10.22 -10.49 19.10
N GLY A 141 -10.12 -10.91 20.36
CA GLY A 141 -11.17 -10.76 21.36
C GLY A 141 -11.69 -12.08 21.92
N GLU A 142 -12.82 -12.04 22.62
CA GLU A 142 -13.35 -13.22 23.30
C GLU A 142 -13.75 -14.34 22.33
N GLN A 143 -14.23 -14.00 21.14
CA GLN A 143 -14.52 -14.98 20.09
C GLN A 143 -13.25 -15.70 19.65
N ALA A 144 -12.22 -14.94 19.24
CA ALA A 144 -10.95 -15.51 18.77
C ALA A 144 -10.30 -16.44 19.81
N VAL A 145 -10.38 -16.09 21.10
CA VAL A 145 -9.88 -16.93 22.20
C VAL A 145 -10.65 -18.26 22.30
N LYS A 146 -11.99 -18.22 22.21
CA LYS A 146 -12.85 -19.42 22.26
C LYS A 146 -12.62 -20.31 21.04
N ASP A 147 -12.47 -19.72 19.86
CA ASP A 147 -12.22 -20.45 18.62
C ASP A 147 -10.85 -21.15 18.68
N ALA A 148 -9.81 -20.45 19.14
CA ALA A 148 -8.47 -21.03 19.33
C ALA A 148 -8.46 -22.19 20.34
N GLU A 149 -9.26 -22.10 21.41
CA GLU A 149 -9.41 -23.19 22.38
C GLU A 149 -10.15 -24.39 21.80
N THR A 150 -11.21 -24.15 21.02
CA THR A 150 -11.96 -25.20 20.32
C THR A 150 -11.07 -25.96 19.33
N VAL A 151 -10.29 -25.24 18.51
CA VAL A 151 -9.31 -25.81 17.57
C VAL A 151 -8.30 -26.69 18.32
N ARG A 152 -7.76 -26.19 19.43
CA ARG A 152 -6.79 -26.93 20.27
C ARG A 152 -7.40 -28.20 20.87
N GLN A 153 -8.63 -28.15 21.39
CA GLN A 153 -9.33 -29.31 21.95
C GLN A 153 -9.63 -30.38 20.90
N ALA A 154 -9.87 -29.97 19.65
CA ALA A 154 -10.05 -30.87 18.53
C ALA A 154 -8.71 -31.48 18.01
N GLY A 155 -7.56 -31.05 18.55
CA GLY A 155 -6.25 -31.47 18.06
C GLY A 155 -5.92 -30.92 16.67
N LEU A 156 -6.61 -29.86 16.25
CA LEU A 156 -6.39 -29.17 14.99
C LEU A 156 -5.35 -28.06 15.18
N ASN A 157 -4.65 -27.70 14.10
CA ASN A 157 -3.73 -26.58 14.08
C ASN A 157 -4.21 -25.56 13.06
N ALA A 158 -4.33 -24.30 13.49
CA ALA A 158 -4.43 -23.18 12.56
C ALA A 158 -3.06 -23.01 11.89
N ILE A 159 -3.05 -23.00 10.56
CA ILE A 159 -1.85 -22.79 9.75
C ILE A 159 -2.05 -21.46 9.02
N THR A 160 -1.00 -20.66 8.96
CA THR A 160 -0.95 -19.51 8.06
C THR A 160 -0.28 -19.97 6.77
N PRO A 161 -1.05 -20.33 5.71
CA PRO A 161 -0.45 -20.74 4.45
C PRO A 161 0.31 -19.56 3.85
N SER A 162 1.41 -19.85 3.18
CA SER A 162 2.09 -18.86 2.35
C SER A 162 1.23 -18.49 1.15
N PHE A 163 1.44 -17.29 0.62
CA PHE A 163 0.77 -16.85 -0.61
C PHE A 163 1.00 -17.83 -1.78
N PHE A 164 2.20 -18.42 -1.85
CA PHE A 164 2.53 -19.39 -2.89
C PHE A 164 1.76 -20.71 -2.73
N GLU A 165 1.62 -21.22 -1.51
CA GLU A 165 0.78 -22.42 -1.25
C GLU A 165 -0.68 -22.20 -1.65
N LEU A 166 -1.26 -21.04 -1.29
CA LEU A 166 -2.63 -20.70 -1.70
C LEU A 166 -2.78 -20.61 -3.22
N PHE A 167 -1.77 -20.10 -3.91
CA PHE A 167 -1.77 -19.98 -5.36
C PHE A 167 -1.63 -21.34 -6.06
N GLU A 168 -0.76 -22.22 -5.56
CA GLU A 168 -0.60 -23.59 -6.04
C GLU A 168 -1.87 -24.43 -5.82
N ASP A 169 -2.49 -24.29 -4.66
CA ASP A 169 -3.76 -24.96 -4.35
C ASP A 169 -4.86 -24.49 -5.31
N TYR A 170 -4.98 -23.18 -5.54
CA TYR A 170 -5.91 -22.62 -6.52
C TYR A 170 -5.67 -23.17 -7.93
N ILE A 171 -4.41 -23.20 -8.39
CA ILE A 171 -4.08 -23.78 -9.70
C ILE A 171 -4.49 -25.25 -9.79
N THR A 172 -4.25 -26.01 -8.72
CA THR A 172 -4.54 -27.45 -8.68
C THR A 172 -6.04 -27.73 -8.69
N GLU A 173 -6.81 -26.96 -7.92
CA GLU A 173 -8.27 -27.06 -7.88
C GLU A 173 -8.91 -26.69 -9.21
N GLU A 174 -8.51 -25.57 -9.81
CA GLU A 174 -9.02 -25.12 -11.11
C GLU A 174 -8.58 -26.07 -12.25
N ASP A 175 -7.34 -26.57 -12.25
CA ASP A 175 -6.90 -27.57 -13.23
C ASP A 175 -7.77 -28.84 -13.17
N SER A 176 -8.09 -29.28 -11.95
CA SER A 176 -8.98 -30.43 -11.72
C SER A 176 -10.39 -30.17 -12.24
N GLN A 177 -10.91 -28.95 -12.05
CA GLN A 177 -12.21 -28.54 -12.56
C GLN A 177 -12.22 -28.45 -14.10
N LEU A 178 -11.21 -27.83 -14.70
CA LEU A 178 -11.05 -27.78 -16.15
C LEU A 178 -10.93 -29.17 -16.77
N ALA A 179 -10.26 -30.10 -16.09
CA ALA A 179 -10.18 -31.49 -16.51
C ALA A 179 -11.56 -32.17 -16.48
N ALA A 180 -12.34 -31.93 -15.43
CA ALA A 180 -13.71 -32.44 -15.29
C ALA A 180 -14.65 -31.88 -16.36
N ASP A 181 -14.43 -30.62 -16.77
CA ASP A 181 -15.17 -29.95 -17.84
C ASP A 181 -14.72 -30.36 -19.26
N GLY A 182 -13.76 -31.29 -19.36
CA GLY A 182 -13.31 -31.87 -20.63
C GLY A 182 -12.34 -30.99 -21.40
N VAL A 183 -11.68 -30.03 -20.75
CA VAL A 183 -10.67 -29.19 -21.39
C VAL A 183 -9.40 -30.01 -21.65
N GLU A 184 -8.91 -29.92 -22.90
CA GLU A 184 -7.73 -30.63 -23.37
C GLU A 184 -6.49 -30.33 -22.51
N LEU A 185 -5.68 -31.35 -22.25
CA LEU A 185 -4.49 -31.26 -21.38
C LEU A 185 -3.51 -30.17 -21.84
N GLU A 186 -3.33 -30.00 -23.15
CA GLU A 186 -2.46 -28.97 -23.71
C GLU A 186 -2.95 -27.56 -23.35
N ALA A 187 -4.26 -27.32 -23.44
CA ALA A 187 -4.86 -26.03 -23.10
C ALA A 187 -4.77 -25.74 -21.60
N ARG A 188 -5.00 -26.76 -20.75
CA ARG A 188 -4.85 -26.63 -19.29
C ARG A 188 -3.40 -26.36 -18.88
N THR A 189 -2.44 -27.05 -19.49
CA THR A 189 -1.01 -26.83 -19.26
C THR A 189 -0.60 -25.41 -19.67
N ALA A 190 -1.09 -24.94 -20.82
CA ALA A 190 -0.85 -23.56 -21.26
C ALA A 190 -1.47 -22.53 -20.30
N TRP A 191 -2.69 -22.77 -19.83
CA TRP A 191 -3.36 -21.94 -18.82
C TRP A 191 -2.55 -21.86 -17.52
N MET A 192 -2.09 -23.00 -16.98
CA MET A 192 -1.24 -23.02 -15.78
C MET A 192 0.01 -22.15 -15.98
N HIS A 193 0.73 -22.32 -17.10
CA HIS A 193 1.92 -21.52 -17.40
C HIS A 193 1.62 -20.02 -17.47
N GLU A 194 0.51 -19.63 -18.07
CA GLU A 194 0.09 -18.23 -18.13
C GLU A 194 -0.27 -17.69 -16.74
N MET A 195 -0.89 -18.49 -15.87
CA MET A 195 -1.16 -18.09 -14.47
C MET A 195 0.15 -17.78 -13.71
N TYR A 196 1.17 -18.63 -13.82
CA TYR A 196 2.48 -18.37 -13.20
C TYR A 196 3.13 -17.09 -13.74
N ARG A 197 3.07 -16.87 -15.06
CA ARG A 197 3.65 -15.66 -15.69
C ARG A 197 2.89 -14.40 -15.29
N ALA A 198 1.57 -14.45 -15.27
CA ALA A 198 0.72 -13.34 -14.85
C ALA A 198 0.99 -12.98 -13.38
N MET A 199 1.05 -13.97 -12.49
CA MET A 199 1.41 -13.75 -11.09
C MET A 199 2.80 -13.13 -10.95
N LEU A 200 3.80 -13.70 -11.63
CA LEU A 200 5.16 -13.15 -11.63
C LEU A 200 5.22 -11.71 -12.13
N ASN A 201 4.41 -11.33 -13.13
CA ASN A 201 4.35 -9.96 -13.62
C ASN A 201 3.64 -9.02 -12.64
N THR A 202 2.61 -9.50 -11.94
CA THR A 202 1.91 -8.72 -10.91
C THR A 202 2.80 -8.42 -9.71
N LEU A 203 3.76 -9.30 -9.43
CA LEU A 203 4.78 -9.10 -8.40
C LEU A 203 5.95 -8.18 -8.84
N LYS A 204 6.06 -7.87 -10.14
CA LYS A 204 7.11 -6.99 -10.69
C LYS A 204 6.65 -5.53 -10.85
N GLU A 205 5.37 -5.33 -11.16
CA GLU A 205 4.72 -4.02 -11.34
C GLU A 205 4.30 -3.38 -10.01
#